data_AF-A0A0W0VSV0-F1
#
_entry.id   AF-A0A0W0VSV0-F1
#
_cell.length_a   1.000
_cell.length_b   1.000
_cell.length_c   1.000
_cell.angle_alpha   90.00
_cell.angle_beta   90.00
_cell.angle_gamma   90.00
#
_symmetry.space_group_name_H-M   'P 1'
#
loop_
_entity.id
_entity.type
_entity.pdbx_description
1 polymer ?
#
loop_
_entity_poly.entity_id
_entity_poly.type
_entity_poly.pdbx_seq_one_letter_code
_entity_poly.pdbx_strand_id
1 'polypeptide(L)'
;MNKDVLKERALHYHEFPVPGKLGVHVTKPTNSQNDLSLAYTPGVAEPVLAIAENHDAVYRYTSKGNLIAVMTNGTAVLGLGDVGPLASKPVMEGKAVLFKRFAGIDVFDIEIDANDPQAFITTAKSIAPTFGGINLEDIKAPECFDIEKALSEQLNIPVFHDDQHGTAIVVAAGLLNALELQGKRLSEARIVCIGAGAAGIASMRLLVALGADKKNMLLLDSKGVIHTGREDLNVYKYAFARATERRTLGDALEGADVFIGVAKPDLLNANLLKLMAPRPIIFALSNPNPEIKPELAQAICDNLIIATGRSDYPNQVNNVLCFPYIFRGALDVRATCINQAMHIAAVDAIRQLVHEPVPQEVKDNYPGVTEWEFGPHYIIPKPIDPRLRERVPVAVANAAIASGVSQKGAV
;
A
#
# COMPACT_ATOMS: atom_id res chain seq x y z
N MET A 1 -19.04 14.42 -11.46
CA MET A 1 -18.77 14.22 -12.91
C MET A 1 -19.66 13.09 -13.41
N ASN A 2 -20.24 13.20 -14.61
CA ASN A 2 -21.01 12.10 -15.22
C ASN A 2 -20.09 10.88 -15.45
N LYS A 3 -20.57 9.66 -15.14
CA LYS A 3 -19.81 8.42 -15.29
C LYS A 3 -19.35 8.18 -16.73
N ASP A 4 -20.20 8.49 -17.71
CA ASP A 4 -19.87 8.28 -19.13
C ASP A 4 -18.74 9.22 -19.59
N VAL A 5 -18.80 10.49 -19.14
CA VAL A 5 -17.74 11.47 -19.40
C VAL A 5 -16.42 11.05 -18.74
N LEU A 6 -16.45 10.50 -17.52
CA LEU A 6 -15.24 9.98 -16.88
C LEU A 6 -14.65 8.81 -17.66
N LYS A 7 -15.48 7.87 -18.12
CA LYS A 7 -15.06 6.71 -18.89
C LYS A 7 -14.36 7.13 -20.18
N GLU A 8 -14.98 8.01 -20.96
CA GLU A 8 -14.40 8.49 -22.22
C GLU A 8 -13.07 9.20 -21.99
N ARG A 9 -13.01 10.11 -21.01
CA ARG A 9 -11.78 10.81 -20.65
C ARG A 9 -10.67 9.85 -20.21
N ALA A 10 -11.00 8.82 -19.44
CA ALA A 10 -10.02 7.83 -18.97
C ALA A 10 -9.47 7.01 -20.13
N LEU A 11 -10.30 6.54 -21.06
CA LEU A 11 -9.85 5.79 -22.24
C LEU A 11 -8.99 6.66 -23.16
N HIS A 12 -9.46 7.88 -23.45
CA HIS A 12 -8.71 8.83 -24.28
C HIS A 12 -7.33 9.17 -23.67
N TYR A 13 -7.24 9.32 -22.35
CA TYR A 13 -5.98 9.55 -21.65
C TYR A 13 -4.97 8.41 -21.81
N HIS A 14 -5.41 7.16 -21.97
CA HIS A 14 -4.53 6.01 -22.14
C HIS A 14 -4.19 5.71 -23.61
N GLU A 15 -4.97 6.22 -24.56
CA GLU A 15 -4.78 5.96 -26.00
C GLU A 15 -3.96 7.06 -26.69
N PHE A 16 -4.15 8.33 -26.32
CA PHE A 16 -3.62 9.47 -27.05
C PHE A 16 -2.72 10.39 -26.21
N PRO A 17 -1.72 11.05 -26.85
CA PRO A 17 -1.33 10.90 -28.25
C PRO A 17 -0.53 9.63 -28.55
N VAL A 18 -0.07 8.93 -27.50
CA VAL A 18 0.67 7.67 -27.58
C VAL A 18 0.08 6.74 -26.53
N PRO A 19 -0.18 5.45 -26.86
CA PRO A 19 -0.74 4.51 -25.91
C PRO A 19 0.15 4.27 -24.68
N GLY A 20 -0.49 4.05 -23.54
CA GLY A 20 0.18 3.77 -22.26
C GLY A 20 0.60 5.04 -21.52
N LYS A 21 1.20 4.87 -20.33
CA LYS A 21 1.55 5.99 -19.44
C LYS A 21 3.04 6.20 -19.23
N LEU A 22 3.87 5.30 -19.74
CA LEU A 22 5.31 5.28 -19.51
C LEU A 22 6.07 4.91 -20.78
N GLY A 23 7.35 5.27 -20.79
CA GLY A 23 8.29 4.88 -21.83
C GLY A 23 9.71 4.81 -21.26
N VAL A 24 10.60 4.16 -22.01
CA VAL A 24 12.03 4.11 -21.67
C VAL A 24 12.71 5.35 -22.26
N HIS A 25 13.59 5.97 -21.49
CA HIS A 25 14.38 7.12 -21.93
C HIS A 25 15.88 6.82 -21.81
N VAL A 26 16.65 7.30 -22.78
CA VAL A 26 18.11 7.17 -22.77
C VAL A 26 18.70 8.21 -21.82
N THR A 27 19.59 7.79 -20.91
CA THR A 27 20.19 8.66 -19.89
C THR A 27 21.63 9.07 -20.19
N LYS A 28 22.25 8.50 -21.23
CA LYS A 28 23.62 8.79 -21.68
C LYS A 28 23.61 9.31 -23.12
N PRO A 29 24.59 10.12 -23.54
CA PRO A 29 24.73 10.51 -24.94
C PRO A 29 24.80 9.29 -25.87
N THR A 30 24.21 9.40 -27.07
CA THR A 30 24.23 8.37 -28.13
C THR A 30 24.34 9.00 -29.52
N ASN A 31 24.96 10.18 -29.63
CA ASN A 31 24.92 11.02 -30.83
C ASN A 31 26.18 10.88 -31.71
N SER A 32 27.22 10.20 -31.21
CA SER A 32 28.49 10.04 -31.90
C SER A 32 29.00 8.60 -31.89
N GLN A 33 29.96 8.30 -32.77
CA GLN A 33 30.66 7.01 -32.74
C GLN A 33 31.31 6.73 -31.38
N ASN A 34 31.87 7.77 -30.75
CA ASN A 34 32.47 7.66 -29.42
C ASN A 34 31.42 7.37 -28.34
N ASP A 35 30.23 7.96 -28.45
CA ASP A 35 29.14 7.65 -27.52
C ASP A 35 28.70 6.19 -27.66
N LEU A 36 28.53 5.71 -28.89
CA LEU A 36 28.12 4.35 -29.18
C LEU A 36 29.19 3.31 -28.78
N SER A 37 30.48 3.66 -28.89
CA SER A 37 31.57 2.78 -28.45
C SER A 37 31.64 2.61 -26.94
N LEU A 38 31.05 3.53 -26.17
CA LEU A 38 30.93 3.45 -24.71
C LEU A 38 29.60 2.81 -24.27
N ALA A 39 28.49 3.21 -24.92
CA ALA A 39 27.16 2.69 -24.60
C ALA A 39 27.01 1.21 -24.98
N TYR A 40 27.76 0.76 -25.98
CA TYR A 40 27.78 -0.62 -26.44
C TYR A 40 29.22 -1.09 -26.72
N THR A 41 29.43 -1.90 -27.74
CA THR A 41 30.75 -2.45 -28.05
C THR A 41 31.71 -1.40 -28.61
N PRO A 42 33.00 -1.43 -28.21
CA PRO A 42 33.60 -2.41 -27.29
C PRO A 42 33.49 -2.04 -25.81
N GLY A 43 33.20 -0.78 -25.45
CA GLY A 43 33.32 -0.24 -24.09
C GLY A 43 32.42 -0.88 -23.05
N VAL A 44 31.24 -1.40 -23.43
CA VAL A 44 30.33 -2.12 -22.53
C VAL A 44 30.95 -3.39 -21.92
N ALA A 45 32.03 -3.92 -22.49
CA ALA A 45 32.75 -5.06 -21.92
C ALA A 45 33.34 -4.74 -20.54
N GLU A 46 33.80 -3.50 -20.31
CA GLU A 46 34.45 -3.08 -19.06
C GLU A 46 33.52 -3.17 -17.83
N PRO A 47 32.29 -2.61 -17.82
CA PRO A 47 31.37 -2.80 -16.70
C PRO A 47 30.93 -4.26 -16.55
N VAL A 48 30.86 -5.05 -17.63
CA VAL A 48 30.56 -6.50 -17.54
C VAL A 48 31.65 -7.23 -16.78
N LEU A 49 32.93 -7.01 -17.13
CA LEU A 49 34.06 -7.63 -16.45
C LEU A 49 34.14 -7.16 -14.98
N ALA A 50 33.91 -5.87 -14.71
CA ALA A 50 33.90 -5.34 -13.35
C ALA A 50 32.80 -5.97 -12.47
N ILE A 51 31.62 -6.24 -13.04
CA ILE A 51 30.54 -6.95 -12.34
C ILE A 51 30.86 -8.43 -12.16
N ALA A 52 31.48 -9.08 -13.15
CA ALA A 52 31.90 -10.49 -13.04
C ALA A 52 32.96 -10.70 -11.96
N GLU A 53 33.86 -9.73 -11.76
CA GLU A 53 34.85 -9.73 -10.68
C GLU A 53 34.21 -9.42 -9.32
N ASN A 54 33.30 -8.44 -9.26
CA ASN A 54 32.57 -8.06 -8.06
C ASN A 54 31.09 -7.79 -8.37
N HIS A 55 30.22 -8.73 -8.03
CA HIS A 55 28.78 -8.62 -8.28
C HIS A 55 28.15 -7.37 -7.66
N ASP A 56 28.70 -6.81 -6.57
CA ASP A 56 28.18 -5.59 -5.95
C ASP A 56 28.24 -4.37 -6.89
N ALA A 57 29.20 -4.38 -7.83
CA ALA A 57 29.38 -3.33 -8.82
C ALA A 57 28.16 -3.15 -9.75
N VAL A 58 27.24 -4.11 -9.80
CA VAL A 58 25.97 -3.98 -10.54
C VAL A 58 25.18 -2.75 -10.10
N TYR A 59 25.24 -2.37 -8.83
CA TYR A 59 24.55 -1.19 -8.29
C TYR A 59 25.25 0.13 -8.65
N ARG A 60 26.49 0.08 -9.14
CA ARG A 60 27.27 1.25 -9.59
C ARG A 60 27.16 1.46 -11.10
N TYR A 61 27.17 0.37 -11.86
CA TYR A 61 27.28 0.42 -13.33
C TYR A 61 25.96 0.14 -14.07
N THR A 62 24.87 -0.13 -13.35
CA THR A 62 23.55 -0.37 -13.94
C THR A 62 22.45 0.39 -13.21
N SER A 63 21.24 0.37 -13.76
CA SER A 63 20.04 0.95 -13.11
C SER A 63 19.50 0.14 -11.94
N LYS A 64 20.04 -1.06 -11.62
CA LYS A 64 19.49 -1.96 -10.59
C LYS A 64 19.21 -1.26 -9.26
N GLY A 65 20.07 -0.34 -8.82
CA GLY A 65 19.91 0.36 -7.55
C GLY A 65 18.73 1.33 -7.45
N ASN A 66 18.10 1.70 -8.57
CA ASN A 66 16.94 2.60 -8.61
C ASN A 66 15.74 1.98 -9.37
N LEU A 67 15.88 0.74 -9.85
CA LEU A 67 14.88 0.06 -10.67
C LEU A 67 14.13 -0.98 -9.83
N ILE A 68 12.80 -0.93 -9.81
CA ILE A 68 11.98 -1.97 -9.19
C ILE A 68 11.07 -2.64 -10.22
N ALA A 69 10.62 -3.85 -9.90
CA ALA A 69 9.54 -4.49 -10.62
C ALA A 69 8.21 -4.24 -9.92
N VAL A 70 7.18 -3.83 -10.64
CA VAL A 70 5.79 -3.95 -10.17
C VAL A 70 5.23 -5.22 -10.80
N MET A 71 5.07 -6.27 -9.98
CA MET A 71 4.68 -7.60 -10.46
C MET A 71 3.25 -7.94 -10.07
N THR A 72 2.49 -8.48 -11.02
CA THR A 72 1.12 -8.95 -10.82
C THR A 72 0.83 -10.16 -11.70
N ASN A 73 -0.22 -10.92 -11.36
CA ASN A 73 -0.86 -11.86 -12.29
C ASN A 73 -2.30 -11.45 -12.65
N GLY A 74 -2.76 -10.28 -12.19
CA GLY A 74 -4.07 -9.72 -12.50
C GLY A 74 -5.26 -10.44 -11.85
N THR A 75 -5.02 -11.22 -10.79
CA THR A 75 -6.06 -12.04 -10.14
C THR A 75 -6.92 -11.28 -9.12
N ALA A 76 -6.52 -10.07 -8.73
CA ALA A 76 -7.27 -9.24 -7.78
C ALA A 76 -7.20 -7.74 -8.12
N VAL A 77 -7.41 -7.37 -9.39
CA VAL A 77 -7.25 -5.99 -9.84
C VAL A 77 -8.35 -5.10 -9.29
N LEU A 78 -7.99 -4.21 -8.35
CA LEU A 78 -8.92 -3.27 -7.72
C LEU A 78 -10.19 -3.99 -7.18
N GLY A 79 -11.38 -3.45 -7.49
CA GLY A 79 -12.67 -4.11 -7.23
C GLY A 79 -13.18 -4.97 -8.39
N LEU A 80 -12.37 -5.21 -9.42
CA LEU A 80 -12.76 -5.96 -10.63
C LEU A 80 -12.49 -7.47 -10.51
N GLY A 81 -11.62 -7.86 -9.58
CA GLY A 81 -11.28 -9.25 -9.33
C GLY A 81 -10.28 -9.80 -10.35
N ASP A 82 -10.47 -11.06 -10.74
CA ASP A 82 -9.59 -11.73 -11.68
C ASP A 82 -9.92 -11.31 -13.12
N VAL A 83 -9.08 -10.46 -13.68
CA VAL A 83 -9.17 -9.95 -15.06
C VAL A 83 -7.99 -10.42 -15.92
N GLY A 84 -7.06 -11.16 -15.31
CA GLY A 84 -5.84 -11.64 -15.93
C GLY A 84 -4.76 -10.57 -16.15
N PRO A 85 -3.55 -11.01 -16.54
CA PRO A 85 -2.37 -10.15 -16.63
C PRO A 85 -2.55 -8.98 -17.62
N LEU A 86 -3.10 -9.22 -18.81
CA LEU A 86 -3.23 -8.18 -19.83
C LEU A 86 -4.12 -7.01 -19.39
N ALA A 87 -5.25 -7.30 -18.76
CA ALA A 87 -6.18 -6.27 -18.29
C ALA A 87 -5.67 -5.54 -17.03
N SER A 88 -4.71 -6.12 -16.31
CA SER A 88 -4.06 -5.48 -15.16
C SER A 88 -3.04 -4.41 -15.55
N LYS A 89 -2.49 -4.49 -16.76
CA LYS A 89 -1.41 -3.62 -17.24
C LYS A 89 -1.64 -2.11 -17.03
N PRO A 90 -2.82 -1.53 -17.31
CA PRO A 90 -3.05 -0.13 -17.02
C PRO A 90 -2.88 0.19 -15.53
N VAL A 91 -3.24 -0.68 -14.60
CA VAL A 91 -3.04 -0.42 -13.17
C VAL A 91 -1.55 -0.43 -12.82
N MET A 92 -0.80 -1.39 -13.37
CA MET A 92 0.65 -1.51 -13.13
C MET A 92 1.45 -0.33 -13.69
N GLU A 93 1.15 0.10 -14.91
CA GLU A 93 1.71 1.35 -15.47
C GLU A 93 1.36 2.56 -14.59
N GLY A 94 0.14 2.57 -14.03
CA GLY A 94 -0.28 3.60 -13.08
C GLY A 94 0.60 3.63 -11.84
N LYS A 95 0.87 2.47 -11.23
CA LYS A 95 1.78 2.35 -10.07
C LYS A 95 3.19 2.83 -10.41
N ALA A 96 3.69 2.45 -11.58
CA ALA A 96 4.98 2.86 -12.07
C ALA A 96 5.11 4.39 -12.25
N VAL A 97 4.05 5.07 -12.74
CA VAL A 97 3.99 6.55 -12.79
C VAL A 97 4.11 7.15 -11.38
N LEU A 98 3.41 6.58 -10.40
CA LEU A 98 3.41 7.09 -9.02
C LEU A 98 4.78 6.91 -8.36
N PHE A 99 5.43 5.76 -8.53
CA PHE A 99 6.81 5.54 -8.09
C PHE A 99 7.77 6.59 -8.67
N LYS A 100 7.69 6.82 -9.99
CA LYS A 100 8.57 7.79 -10.65
C LYS A 100 8.29 9.22 -10.18
N ARG A 101 7.01 9.61 -10.11
CA ARG A 101 6.60 10.98 -9.79
C ARG A 101 6.90 11.37 -8.35
N PHE A 102 6.69 10.47 -7.40
CA PHE A 102 6.77 10.77 -5.96
C PHE A 102 8.11 10.41 -5.33
N ALA A 103 8.79 9.39 -5.85
CA ALA A 103 10.04 8.89 -5.27
C ALA A 103 11.23 8.89 -6.25
N GLY A 104 11.03 9.25 -7.52
CA GLY A 104 12.10 9.22 -8.52
C GLY A 104 12.58 7.80 -8.88
N ILE A 105 11.78 6.78 -8.54
CA ILE A 105 12.11 5.37 -8.75
C ILE A 105 11.72 4.96 -10.16
N ASP A 106 12.63 4.25 -10.85
CA ASP A 106 12.36 3.66 -12.15
C ASP A 106 11.65 2.32 -11.97
N VAL A 107 10.72 2.00 -12.86
CA VAL A 107 9.88 0.81 -12.74
C VAL A 107 9.77 0.12 -14.09
N PHE A 108 9.84 -1.21 -14.07
CA PHE A 108 9.18 -2.03 -15.07
C PHE A 108 7.96 -2.71 -14.44
N ASP A 109 6.81 -2.53 -15.07
CA ASP A 109 5.62 -3.33 -14.83
C ASP A 109 5.77 -4.71 -15.49
N ILE A 110 5.45 -5.76 -14.74
CA ILE A 110 5.64 -7.16 -15.11
C ILE A 110 4.34 -7.92 -14.83
N GLU A 111 3.55 -8.08 -15.88
CA GLU A 111 2.33 -8.89 -15.86
C GLU A 111 2.66 -10.36 -16.14
N ILE A 112 2.68 -11.19 -15.10
CA ILE A 112 3.03 -12.61 -15.17
C ILE A 112 1.77 -13.44 -15.41
N ASP A 113 1.73 -14.15 -16.54
CA ASP A 113 0.67 -15.12 -16.84
C ASP A 113 0.91 -16.45 -16.09
N ALA A 114 0.69 -16.41 -14.77
CA ALA A 114 0.83 -17.56 -13.88
C ALA A 114 -0.24 -17.55 -12.78
N ASN A 115 -1.19 -18.48 -12.90
CA ASN A 115 -2.22 -18.71 -11.89
C ASN A 115 -1.72 -19.58 -10.72
N ASP A 116 -0.69 -20.41 -10.96
CA ASP A 116 -0.03 -21.19 -9.92
C ASP A 116 0.98 -20.31 -9.14
N PRO A 117 0.88 -20.23 -7.80
CA PRO A 117 1.80 -19.44 -6.99
C PRO A 117 3.26 -19.85 -7.17
N GLN A 118 3.55 -21.14 -7.34
CA GLN A 118 4.92 -21.62 -7.46
C GLN A 118 5.55 -21.22 -8.81
N ALA A 119 4.76 -21.24 -9.89
CA ALA A 119 5.18 -20.72 -11.20
C ALA A 119 5.45 -19.21 -11.13
N PHE A 120 4.61 -18.44 -10.42
CA PHE A 120 4.84 -17.01 -10.19
C PHE A 120 6.16 -16.77 -9.44
N ILE A 121 6.36 -17.45 -8.30
CA ILE A 121 7.58 -17.34 -7.48
C ILE A 121 8.82 -17.68 -8.29
N THR A 122 8.78 -18.75 -9.07
CA THR A 122 9.89 -19.21 -9.91
C THR A 122 10.25 -18.17 -10.97
N THR A 123 9.24 -17.58 -11.62
CA THR A 123 9.42 -16.54 -12.63
C THR A 123 10.02 -15.28 -12.02
N ALA A 124 9.39 -14.76 -10.95
CA ALA A 124 9.84 -13.56 -10.26
C ALA A 124 11.28 -13.68 -9.76
N LYS A 125 11.66 -14.84 -9.18
CA LYS A 125 13.03 -15.13 -8.74
C LYS A 125 14.02 -15.15 -9.89
N SER A 126 13.65 -15.71 -11.04
CA SER A 126 14.53 -15.84 -12.19
C SER A 126 14.88 -14.48 -12.81
N ILE A 127 13.98 -13.50 -12.71
CA ILE A 127 14.19 -12.14 -13.24
C ILE A 127 14.66 -11.13 -12.18
N ALA A 128 14.68 -11.50 -10.90
CA ALA A 128 15.13 -10.65 -9.79
C ALA A 128 16.54 -10.03 -9.96
N PRO A 129 17.53 -10.63 -10.67
CA PRO A 129 18.82 -9.98 -10.92
C PRO A 129 18.71 -8.58 -11.57
N THR A 130 17.65 -8.28 -12.31
CA THR A 130 17.40 -6.96 -12.93
C THR A 130 17.07 -5.86 -11.92
N PHE A 131 16.43 -6.22 -10.80
CA PHE A 131 15.72 -5.26 -9.95
C PHE A 131 16.41 -5.02 -8.61
N GLY A 132 16.34 -3.80 -8.11
CA GLY A 132 16.72 -3.43 -6.75
C GLY A 132 15.63 -3.68 -5.71
N GLY A 133 14.41 -3.98 -6.15
CA GLY A 133 13.25 -4.31 -5.31
C GLY A 133 12.06 -4.82 -6.12
N ILE A 134 11.10 -5.45 -5.46
CA ILE A 134 9.88 -6.02 -6.07
C ILE A 134 8.65 -5.53 -5.30
N ASN A 135 7.78 -4.80 -5.97
CA ASN A 135 6.44 -4.46 -5.50
C ASN A 135 5.44 -5.49 -6.05
N LEU A 136 4.83 -6.28 -5.19
CA LEU A 136 3.73 -7.18 -5.55
C LEU A 136 2.40 -6.42 -5.50
N GLU A 137 1.56 -6.64 -6.51
CA GLU A 137 0.34 -5.84 -6.70
C GLU A 137 -0.81 -6.69 -7.26
N ASP A 138 -2.03 -6.48 -6.77
CA ASP A 138 -3.27 -7.06 -7.32
C ASP A 138 -3.24 -8.60 -7.45
N ILE A 139 -2.67 -9.29 -6.45
CA ILE A 139 -2.63 -10.77 -6.37
C ILE A 139 -3.65 -11.23 -5.32
N LYS A 140 -4.50 -12.20 -5.69
CA LYS A 140 -5.56 -12.70 -4.79
C LYS A 140 -5.02 -13.36 -3.53
N ALA A 141 -5.82 -13.31 -2.47
CA ALA A 141 -5.60 -14.08 -1.24
C ALA A 141 -6.27 -15.46 -1.33
N PRO A 142 -5.69 -16.51 -0.74
CA PRO A 142 -4.50 -16.50 0.13
C PRO A 142 -3.14 -16.55 -0.59
N GLU A 143 -3.12 -16.73 -1.91
CA GLU A 143 -1.91 -16.98 -2.70
C GLU A 143 -0.86 -15.86 -2.55
N CYS A 144 -1.29 -14.60 -2.48
CA CYS A 144 -0.41 -13.45 -2.25
C CYS A 144 0.48 -13.59 -1.00
N PHE A 145 -0.02 -14.19 0.08
CA PHE A 145 0.75 -14.35 1.32
C PHE A 145 1.91 -15.34 1.14
N ASP A 146 1.65 -16.44 0.44
CA ASP A 146 2.66 -17.48 0.19
C ASP A 146 3.71 -16.97 -0.80
N ILE A 147 3.29 -16.23 -1.84
CA ILE A 147 4.17 -15.60 -2.82
C ILE A 147 5.10 -14.58 -2.15
N GLU A 148 4.54 -13.63 -1.39
CA GLU A 148 5.33 -12.60 -0.72
C GLU A 148 6.31 -13.21 0.27
N LYS A 149 5.86 -14.17 1.09
CA LYS A 149 6.73 -14.85 2.05
C LYS A 149 7.87 -15.56 1.34
N ALA A 150 7.58 -16.37 0.33
CA ALA A 150 8.58 -17.12 -0.40
C ALA A 150 9.61 -16.20 -1.09
N LEU A 151 9.16 -15.12 -1.72
CA LEU A 151 10.06 -14.17 -2.38
C LEU A 151 10.90 -13.40 -1.36
N SER A 152 10.33 -12.96 -0.25
CA SER A 152 11.05 -12.26 0.82
C SER A 152 12.11 -13.14 1.49
N GLU A 153 11.86 -14.44 1.62
CA GLU A 153 12.81 -15.40 2.22
C GLU A 153 13.91 -15.83 1.23
N GLN A 154 13.63 -15.84 -0.07
CA GLN A 154 14.54 -16.38 -1.09
C GLN A 154 15.34 -15.32 -1.84
N LEU A 155 14.97 -14.04 -1.75
CA LEU A 155 15.63 -12.94 -2.43
C LEU A 155 16.39 -12.05 -1.43
N ASN A 156 17.46 -11.44 -1.91
CA ASN A 156 18.27 -10.48 -1.14
C ASN A 156 18.00 -9.04 -1.59
N ILE A 157 16.74 -8.73 -1.91
CA ILE A 157 16.21 -7.42 -2.31
C ILE A 157 14.84 -7.23 -1.64
N PRO A 158 14.40 -6.00 -1.36
CA PRO A 158 13.11 -5.73 -0.74
C PRO A 158 11.97 -6.23 -1.62
N VAL A 159 11.11 -7.07 -1.03
CA VAL A 159 9.82 -7.48 -1.58
C VAL A 159 8.74 -6.88 -0.70
N PHE A 160 7.70 -6.31 -1.31
CA PHE A 160 6.61 -5.65 -0.60
C PHE A 160 5.32 -5.80 -1.38
N HIS A 161 4.28 -6.32 -0.75
CA HIS A 161 2.95 -6.34 -1.34
C HIS A 161 2.15 -5.10 -0.92
N ASP A 162 1.84 -4.21 -1.87
CA ASP A 162 1.22 -2.91 -1.54
C ASP A 162 -0.20 -3.05 -0.99
N ASP A 163 -1.02 -3.90 -1.60
CA ASP A 163 -2.40 -4.13 -1.12
C ASP A 163 -2.46 -4.69 0.31
N GLN A 164 -1.41 -5.38 0.75
CA GLN A 164 -1.26 -5.84 2.12
C GLN A 164 -0.69 -4.73 3.01
N HIS A 165 0.60 -4.45 2.85
CA HIS A 165 1.38 -3.68 3.80
C HIS A 165 1.22 -2.17 3.59
N GLY A 166 1.09 -1.71 2.34
CA GLY A 166 0.81 -0.31 2.04
C GLY A 166 -0.52 0.13 2.61
N THR A 167 -1.58 -0.67 2.37
CA THR A 167 -2.89 -0.44 2.99
C THR A 167 -2.78 -0.44 4.52
N ALA A 168 -2.12 -1.43 5.11
CA ALA A 168 -1.97 -1.55 6.55
C ALA A 168 -1.30 -0.32 7.19
N ILE A 169 -0.22 0.18 6.58
CA ILE A 169 0.55 1.34 7.08
C ILE A 169 -0.32 2.60 7.06
N VAL A 170 -1.00 2.86 5.95
CA VAL A 170 -1.83 4.06 5.79
C VAL A 170 -3.07 4.01 6.69
N VAL A 171 -3.69 2.83 6.84
CA VAL A 171 -4.78 2.59 7.80
C VAL A 171 -4.32 2.84 9.22
N ALA A 172 -3.18 2.28 9.63
CA ALA A 172 -2.65 2.45 10.97
C ALA A 172 -2.30 3.92 11.27
N ALA A 173 -1.67 4.63 10.33
CA ALA A 173 -1.32 6.04 10.49
C ALA A 173 -2.58 6.91 10.73
N GLY A 174 -3.59 6.77 9.86
CA GLY A 174 -4.86 7.49 10.01
C GLY A 174 -5.61 7.08 11.28
N LEU A 175 -5.63 5.79 11.63
CA LEU A 175 -6.37 5.28 12.79
C LEU A 175 -5.77 5.78 14.10
N LEU A 176 -4.44 5.79 14.24
CA LEU A 176 -3.78 6.31 15.44
C LEU A 176 -4.13 7.79 15.68
N ASN A 177 -4.11 8.59 14.61
CA ASN A 177 -4.52 10.00 14.64
C ASN A 177 -6.02 10.16 14.99
N ALA A 178 -6.90 9.32 14.43
CA ALA A 178 -8.32 9.33 14.77
C ALA A 178 -8.58 8.93 16.23
N LEU A 179 -7.86 7.92 16.74
CA LEU A 179 -7.96 7.49 18.15
C LEU A 179 -7.53 8.61 19.09
N GLU A 180 -6.44 9.31 18.76
CA GLU A 180 -5.96 10.49 19.49
C GLU A 180 -7.03 11.58 19.59
N LEU A 181 -7.63 11.97 18.46
CA LEU A 181 -8.73 12.95 18.42
C LEU A 181 -9.96 12.53 19.23
N GLN A 182 -10.23 11.22 19.28
CA GLN A 182 -11.34 10.66 20.04
C GLN A 182 -11.00 10.39 21.51
N GLY A 183 -9.77 10.64 21.95
CA GLY A 183 -9.31 10.36 23.31
C GLY A 183 -9.31 8.86 23.66
N LYS A 184 -9.12 8.00 22.65
CA LYS A 184 -9.16 6.53 22.78
C LYS A 184 -7.74 5.96 22.70
N ARG A 185 -7.47 4.88 23.44
CA ARG A 185 -6.18 4.16 23.38
C ARG A 185 -6.28 2.95 22.48
N LEU A 186 -5.29 2.72 21.62
CA LEU A 186 -5.26 1.58 20.70
C LEU A 186 -5.41 0.23 21.43
N SER A 187 -4.76 0.08 22.60
CA SER A 187 -4.80 -1.14 23.41
C SER A 187 -6.20 -1.47 23.97
N GLU A 188 -7.08 -0.48 24.07
CA GLU A 188 -8.42 -0.62 24.67
C GLU A 188 -9.54 -0.56 23.63
N ALA A 189 -9.25 -0.03 22.45
CA ALA A 189 -10.22 0.14 21.38
C ALA A 189 -10.79 -1.20 20.91
N ARG A 190 -12.12 -1.28 20.80
CA ARG A 190 -12.80 -2.42 20.18
C ARG A 190 -12.83 -2.24 18.66
N ILE A 191 -12.03 -3.04 17.96
CA ILE A 191 -11.81 -2.91 16.52
C ILE A 191 -12.53 -4.03 15.79
N VAL A 192 -13.44 -3.66 14.90
CA VAL A 192 -14.12 -4.58 13.99
C VAL A 192 -13.59 -4.34 12.59
N CYS A 193 -13.11 -5.39 11.94
CA CYS A 193 -12.72 -5.33 10.54
C CYS A 193 -13.57 -6.30 9.71
N ILE A 194 -14.11 -5.82 8.59
CA ILE A 194 -14.82 -6.65 7.61
C ILE A 194 -14.00 -6.72 6.32
N GLY A 195 -13.71 -7.95 5.91
CA GLY A 195 -12.78 -8.24 4.81
C GLY A 195 -11.52 -8.93 5.32
N ALA A 196 -11.58 -10.25 5.47
CA ALA A 196 -10.43 -11.08 5.88
C ALA A 196 -9.53 -11.49 4.69
N GLY A 197 -9.26 -10.57 3.78
CA GLY A 197 -8.32 -10.73 2.67
C GLY A 197 -6.93 -10.15 3.01
N ALA A 198 -6.12 -9.92 1.98
CA ALA A 198 -4.79 -9.31 2.05
C ALA A 198 -4.74 -8.06 2.96
N ALA A 199 -5.47 -7.01 2.57
CA ALA A 199 -5.49 -5.72 3.28
C ALA A 199 -5.94 -5.84 4.74
N GLY A 200 -7.04 -6.55 5.01
CA GLY A 200 -7.60 -6.65 6.36
C GLY A 200 -6.71 -7.43 7.31
N ILE A 201 -6.17 -8.58 6.87
CA ILE A 201 -5.25 -9.39 7.68
C ILE A 201 -3.97 -8.61 7.98
N ALA A 202 -3.38 -7.96 6.98
CA ALA A 202 -2.17 -7.17 7.15
C ALA A 202 -2.39 -5.96 8.08
N SER A 203 -3.50 -5.24 7.91
CA SER A 203 -3.89 -4.11 8.78
C SER A 203 -4.01 -4.55 10.24
N MET A 204 -4.75 -5.64 10.50
CA MET A 204 -4.93 -6.15 11.85
C MET A 204 -3.62 -6.65 12.47
N ARG A 205 -2.72 -7.26 11.68
CA ARG A 205 -1.39 -7.67 12.17
C ARG A 205 -0.53 -6.47 12.56
N LEU A 206 -0.53 -5.42 11.74
CA LEU A 206 0.24 -4.21 12.04
C LEU A 206 -0.31 -3.48 13.25
N LEU A 207 -1.64 -3.40 13.41
CA LEU A 207 -2.25 -2.81 14.62
C LEU A 207 -1.88 -3.58 15.89
N VAL A 208 -1.85 -4.91 15.86
CA VAL A 208 -1.34 -5.71 17.00
C VAL A 208 0.12 -5.38 17.30
N ALA A 209 0.97 -5.24 16.27
CA ALA A 209 2.37 -4.88 16.44
C ALA A 209 2.56 -3.47 17.04
N LEU A 210 1.63 -2.55 16.76
CA LEU A 210 1.58 -1.20 17.31
C LEU A 210 0.95 -1.15 18.72
N GLY A 211 0.45 -2.28 19.25
CA GLY A 211 -0.04 -2.39 20.62
C GLY A 211 -1.56 -2.56 20.76
N ALA A 212 -2.31 -2.83 19.68
CA ALA A 212 -3.72 -3.21 19.79
C ALA A 212 -3.86 -4.54 20.54
N ASP A 213 -4.78 -4.62 21.50
CA ASP A 213 -5.09 -5.89 22.14
C ASP A 213 -5.95 -6.75 21.21
N LYS A 214 -5.37 -7.87 20.76
CA LYS A 214 -6.05 -8.86 19.92
C LYS A 214 -7.36 -9.36 20.52
N LYS A 215 -7.54 -9.34 21.84
CA LYS A 215 -8.81 -9.68 22.52
C LYS A 215 -9.92 -8.66 22.29
N ASN A 216 -9.59 -7.45 21.84
CA ASN A 216 -10.56 -6.41 21.50
C ASN A 216 -10.84 -6.34 20.00
N MET A 217 -10.26 -7.24 19.22
CA MET A 217 -10.38 -7.28 17.77
C MET A 217 -11.35 -8.37 17.33
N LEU A 218 -12.16 -8.08 16.31
CA LEU A 218 -12.99 -9.05 15.60
C LEU A 218 -12.82 -8.84 14.10
N LEU A 219 -12.55 -9.94 13.39
CA LEU A 219 -12.41 -9.94 11.93
C LEU A 219 -13.56 -10.77 11.33
N LEU A 220 -14.13 -10.28 10.24
CA LEU A 220 -15.23 -10.94 9.52
C LEU A 220 -14.85 -11.24 8.08
N ASP A 221 -15.25 -12.41 7.60
CA ASP A 221 -15.24 -12.76 6.19
C ASP A 221 -16.66 -12.91 5.63
N SER A 222 -16.79 -13.39 4.39
CA SER A 222 -18.08 -13.56 3.73
C SER A 222 -19.04 -14.52 4.45
N LYS A 223 -18.54 -15.31 5.41
CA LYS A 223 -19.34 -16.25 6.22
C LYS A 223 -19.53 -15.78 7.66
N GLY A 224 -19.20 -14.52 7.98
CA GLY A 224 -19.39 -13.91 9.29
C GLY A 224 -18.11 -13.81 10.13
N VAL A 225 -18.27 -13.73 11.44
CA VAL A 225 -17.16 -13.57 12.39
C VAL A 225 -16.19 -14.76 12.30
N ILE A 226 -14.90 -14.46 12.28
CA ILE A 226 -13.84 -15.47 12.39
C ILE A 226 -13.72 -15.89 13.85
N HIS A 227 -14.11 -17.13 14.15
CA HIS A 227 -14.09 -17.70 15.49
C HIS A 227 -13.49 -19.12 15.50
N THR A 228 -13.10 -19.61 16.67
CA THR A 228 -12.40 -20.90 16.85
C THR A 228 -13.25 -22.13 16.52
N GLY A 229 -14.55 -21.95 16.33
CA GLY A 229 -15.49 -23.01 15.93
C GLY A 229 -15.70 -23.13 14.41
N ARG A 230 -15.01 -22.32 13.59
CA ARG A 230 -15.05 -22.40 12.13
C ARG A 230 -13.98 -23.38 11.64
N GLU A 231 -14.37 -24.38 10.85
CA GLU A 231 -13.47 -25.41 10.30
C GLU A 231 -12.92 -25.05 8.91
N ASP A 232 -13.46 -24.01 8.26
CA ASP A 232 -13.12 -23.60 6.89
C ASP A 232 -12.07 -22.49 6.82
N LEU A 233 -11.35 -22.21 7.91
CA LEU A 233 -10.38 -21.13 8.00
C LEU A 233 -9.00 -21.59 7.50
N ASN A 234 -8.40 -20.81 6.61
CA ASN A 234 -6.97 -20.93 6.33
C ASN A 234 -6.12 -20.44 7.51
N VAL A 235 -4.81 -20.74 7.51
CA VAL A 235 -3.88 -20.39 8.59
C VAL A 235 -3.86 -18.88 8.90
N TYR A 236 -4.00 -18.03 7.87
CA TYR A 236 -3.96 -16.57 7.98
C TYR A 236 -5.18 -16.03 8.73
N LYS A 237 -6.38 -16.53 8.39
CA LYS A 237 -7.63 -16.18 9.08
C LYS A 237 -7.68 -16.79 10.48
N TYR A 238 -7.24 -18.03 10.63
CA TYR A 238 -7.24 -18.73 11.91
C TYR A 238 -6.40 -17.99 12.96
N ALA A 239 -5.32 -17.31 12.52
CA ALA A 239 -4.54 -16.45 13.40
C ALA A 239 -5.37 -15.33 14.07
N PHE A 240 -6.53 -14.94 13.55
CA PHE A 240 -7.45 -13.97 14.16
C PHE A 240 -8.73 -14.60 14.73
N ALA A 241 -8.84 -15.93 14.72
CA ALA A 241 -9.98 -16.62 15.30
C ALA A 241 -10.04 -16.40 16.82
N ARG A 242 -11.27 -16.16 17.31
CA ARG A 242 -11.55 -15.96 18.74
C ARG A 242 -12.59 -16.92 19.26
N ALA A 243 -12.47 -17.30 20.53
CA ALA A 243 -13.59 -17.88 21.27
C ALA A 243 -14.58 -16.75 21.59
N THR A 244 -15.75 -16.77 20.94
CA THR A 244 -16.80 -15.74 21.06
C THR A 244 -18.12 -16.33 20.57
N GLU A 245 -19.25 -15.80 21.06
CA GLU A 245 -20.59 -16.16 20.56
C GLU A 245 -21.10 -15.24 19.44
N ARG A 246 -20.37 -14.17 19.11
CA ARG A 246 -20.70 -13.28 17.99
C ARG A 246 -20.55 -14.03 16.66
N ARG A 247 -21.52 -13.85 15.75
CA ARG A 247 -21.55 -14.50 14.43
C ARG A 247 -21.72 -13.51 13.29
N THR A 248 -22.49 -12.45 13.50
CA THR A 248 -22.84 -11.48 12.46
C THR A 248 -22.03 -10.18 12.58
N LEU A 249 -22.10 -9.33 11.53
CA LEU A 249 -21.55 -7.97 11.59
C LEU A 249 -22.24 -7.13 12.67
N GLY A 250 -23.55 -7.31 12.87
CA GLY A 250 -24.31 -6.63 13.93
C GLY A 250 -23.73 -6.96 15.31
N ASP A 251 -23.59 -8.25 15.61
CA ASP A 251 -23.06 -8.72 16.90
C ASP A 251 -21.64 -8.19 17.16
N ALA A 252 -20.83 -8.09 16.11
CA ALA A 252 -19.46 -7.58 16.20
C ALA A 252 -19.41 -6.07 16.47
N LEU A 253 -20.33 -5.30 15.89
CA LEU A 253 -20.37 -3.84 15.99
C LEU A 253 -20.91 -3.32 17.32
N GLU A 254 -21.57 -4.16 18.12
CA GLU A 254 -22.09 -3.76 19.44
C GLU A 254 -20.99 -3.17 20.35
N GLY A 255 -21.07 -1.86 20.55
CA GLY A 255 -20.12 -1.08 21.33
C GLY A 255 -18.71 -1.05 20.73
N ALA A 256 -18.56 -1.26 19.42
CA ALA A 256 -17.27 -1.16 18.74
C ALA A 256 -16.83 0.31 18.61
N ASP A 257 -15.56 0.59 18.85
CA ASP A 257 -14.98 1.93 18.69
C ASP A 257 -14.57 2.22 17.26
N VAL A 258 -14.12 1.19 16.55
CA VAL A 258 -13.51 1.28 15.23
C VAL A 258 -14.14 0.27 14.30
N PHE A 259 -14.52 0.72 13.11
CA PHE A 259 -14.89 -0.12 11.98
C PHE A 259 -13.86 0.06 10.85
N ILE A 260 -13.30 -1.03 10.34
CA ILE A 260 -12.41 -1.05 9.17
C ILE A 260 -13.03 -1.96 8.10
N GLY A 261 -13.56 -1.35 7.05
CA GLY A 261 -14.07 -2.04 5.88
C GLY A 261 -13.05 -2.05 4.76
N VAL A 262 -12.74 -3.25 4.27
CA VAL A 262 -11.94 -3.51 3.07
C VAL A 262 -12.59 -4.65 2.27
N ALA A 263 -13.91 -4.56 2.08
CA ALA A 263 -14.72 -5.67 1.58
C ALA A 263 -15.58 -5.29 0.37
N LYS A 264 -16.87 -5.07 0.58
CA LYS A 264 -17.87 -4.76 -0.47
C LYS A 264 -18.61 -3.47 -0.12
N PRO A 265 -19.17 -2.77 -1.12
CA PRO A 265 -19.94 -1.56 -0.88
C PRO A 265 -21.19 -1.80 -0.02
N ASP A 266 -21.63 -0.73 0.65
CA ASP A 266 -22.92 -0.62 1.35
C ASP A 266 -23.16 -1.67 2.46
N LEU A 267 -22.10 -2.25 3.04
CA LEU A 267 -22.18 -3.22 4.14
C LEU A 267 -22.51 -2.60 5.50
N LEU A 268 -22.15 -1.33 5.73
CA LEU A 268 -22.41 -0.61 6.97
C LEU A 268 -23.61 0.32 6.78
N ASN A 269 -24.81 -0.17 7.08
CA ASN A 269 -26.03 0.63 7.00
C ASN A 269 -26.28 1.43 8.30
N ALA A 270 -27.33 2.26 8.28
CA ALA A 270 -27.65 3.15 9.38
C ALA A 270 -27.96 2.44 10.70
N ASN A 271 -28.59 1.26 10.66
CA ASN A 271 -28.92 0.50 11.86
C ASN A 271 -27.67 -0.11 12.49
N LEU A 272 -26.74 -0.60 11.66
CA LEU A 272 -25.47 -1.15 12.12
C LEU A 272 -24.57 -0.08 12.72
N LEU A 273 -24.50 1.12 12.11
CA LEU A 273 -23.71 2.22 12.66
C LEU A 273 -24.19 2.63 14.07
N LYS A 274 -25.50 2.59 14.32
CA LYS A 274 -26.08 2.91 15.64
C LYS A 274 -25.71 1.92 16.74
N LEU A 275 -25.20 0.73 16.41
CA LEU A 275 -24.74 -0.27 17.40
C LEU A 275 -23.35 0.08 17.95
N MET A 276 -22.58 0.91 17.25
CA MET A 276 -21.21 1.25 17.62
C MET A 276 -21.18 2.13 18.88
N ALA A 277 -20.00 2.22 19.51
CA ALA A 277 -19.76 3.10 20.63
C ALA A 277 -19.92 4.58 20.23
N PRO A 278 -20.18 5.50 21.19
CA PRO A 278 -20.14 6.92 20.94
C PRO A 278 -18.82 7.36 20.31
N ARG A 279 -18.90 8.36 19.42
CA ARG A 279 -17.75 8.89 18.69
C ARG A 279 -17.00 7.79 17.91
N PRO A 280 -17.68 7.05 17.02
CA PRO A 280 -17.07 5.93 16.31
C PRO A 280 -16.05 6.42 15.29
N ILE A 281 -15.06 5.58 14.99
CA ILE A 281 -14.09 5.79 13.92
C ILE A 281 -14.42 4.78 12.81
N ILE A 282 -14.62 5.28 11.59
CA ILE A 282 -15.08 4.49 10.45
C ILE A 282 -14.07 4.62 9.31
N PHE A 283 -13.45 3.53 8.93
CA PHE A 283 -12.59 3.44 7.76
C PHE A 283 -13.35 2.60 6.73
N ALA A 284 -14.04 3.25 5.79
CA ALA A 284 -14.84 2.60 4.75
C ALA A 284 -14.08 2.63 3.41
N LEU A 285 -13.21 1.65 3.21
CA LEU A 285 -12.12 1.69 2.23
C LEU A 285 -12.41 0.93 0.94
N SER A 286 -13.57 0.28 0.80
CA SER A 286 -13.97 -0.32 -0.47
C SER A 286 -13.97 0.71 -1.61
N ASN A 287 -13.43 0.30 -2.76
CA ASN A 287 -13.42 1.08 -4.00
C ASN A 287 -14.24 0.37 -5.08
N PRO A 288 -14.94 1.10 -5.97
CA PRO A 288 -15.09 2.57 -5.99
C PRO A 288 -16.16 3.10 -5.01
N ASN A 289 -16.95 2.21 -4.41
CA ASN A 289 -18.03 2.56 -3.48
C ASN A 289 -17.68 2.04 -2.08
N PRO A 290 -17.69 2.91 -1.04
CA PRO A 290 -17.34 2.53 0.32
C PRO A 290 -18.44 1.68 0.99
N GLU A 291 -18.11 1.05 2.11
CA GLU A 291 -19.04 0.30 2.96
C GLU A 291 -20.19 1.16 3.50
N ILE A 292 -19.94 2.46 3.70
CA ILE A 292 -20.94 3.48 4.00
C ILE A 292 -20.51 4.78 3.33
N LYS A 293 -21.46 5.52 2.76
CA LYS A 293 -21.19 6.86 2.24
C LYS A 293 -20.97 7.86 3.39
N PRO A 294 -19.95 8.73 3.34
CA PRO A 294 -19.72 9.73 4.38
C PRO A 294 -20.92 10.60 4.73
N GLU A 295 -21.71 11.01 3.74
CA GLU A 295 -22.89 11.84 3.95
C GLU A 295 -23.97 11.11 4.75
N LEU A 296 -24.13 9.80 4.50
CA LEU A 296 -25.05 8.96 5.26
C LEU A 296 -24.56 8.75 6.68
N ALA A 297 -23.26 8.48 6.86
CA ALA A 297 -22.66 8.28 8.18
C ALA A 297 -22.82 9.54 9.05
N GLN A 298 -22.49 10.71 8.49
CA GLN A 298 -22.57 12.00 9.18
C GLN A 298 -24.01 12.35 9.55
N ALA A 299 -25.00 12.03 8.71
CA ALA A 299 -26.41 12.24 9.04
C ALA A 299 -26.91 11.37 10.22
N ILE A 300 -26.15 10.36 10.65
CA ILE A 300 -26.50 9.46 11.75
C ILE A 300 -25.75 9.82 13.03
N CYS A 301 -24.49 10.25 12.92
CA CYS A 301 -23.65 10.58 14.08
C CYS A 301 -22.69 11.73 13.75
N ASP A 302 -22.95 12.90 14.36
CA ASP A 302 -22.18 14.13 14.09
C ASP A 302 -20.73 14.05 14.57
N ASN A 303 -20.43 13.24 15.60
CA ASN A 303 -19.12 13.19 16.25
C ASN A 303 -18.25 12.00 15.79
N LEU A 304 -18.59 11.39 14.66
CA LEU A 304 -17.79 10.32 14.07
C LEU A 304 -16.56 10.88 13.34
N ILE A 305 -15.52 10.06 13.20
CA ILE A 305 -14.45 10.31 12.23
C ILE A 305 -14.60 9.27 11.12
N ILE A 306 -14.63 9.71 9.86
CA ILE A 306 -14.73 8.82 8.71
C ILE A 306 -13.58 9.05 7.74
N ALA A 307 -13.02 7.93 7.26
CA ALA A 307 -12.03 7.86 6.21
C ALA A 307 -12.48 6.90 5.11
N THR A 308 -12.08 7.18 3.87
CA THR A 308 -12.44 6.36 2.70
C THR A 308 -11.25 6.17 1.77
N GLY A 309 -11.35 5.28 0.78
CA GLY A 309 -10.36 5.17 -0.30
C GLY A 309 -10.43 6.30 -1.34
N ARG A 310 -11.49 7.12 -1.34
CA ARG A 310 -11.77 8.06 -2.41
C ARG A 310 -11.12 9.42 -2.21
N SER A 311 -10.64 10.01 -3.31
CA SER A 311 -9.95 11.30 -3.31
C SER A 311 -10.85 12.51 -3.14
N ASP A 312 -12.16 12.36 -3.37
CA ASP A 312 -13.14 13.44 -3.21
C ASP A 312 -13.64 13.59 -1.76
N TYR A 313 -13.18 12.74 -0.83
CA TYR A 313 -13.47 12.86 0.60
C TYR A 313 -12.26 13.37 1.41
N PRO A 314 -12.48 13.98 2.60
CA PRO A 314 -11.40 14.64 3.35
C PRO A 314 -10.28 13.69 3.78
N ASN A 315 -10.63 12.58 4.43
CA ASN A 315 -9.66 11.61 4.94
C ASN A 315 -9.50 10.46 3.93
N GLN A 316 -8.67 10.68 2.91
CA GLN A 316 -8.37 9.66 1.91
C GLN A 316 -7.26 8.73 2.41
N VAL A 317 -7.60 7.47 2.67
CA VAL A 317 -6.64 6.39 2.86
C VAL A 317 -6.22 5.89 1.47
N ASN A 318 -5.02 6.24 1.05
CA ASN A 318 -4.47 5.83 -0.24
C ASN A 318 -3.04 5.33 -0.08
N ASN A 319 -2.75 4.14 -0.60
CA ASN A 319 -1.46 3.46 -0.48
C ASN A 319 -0.30 4.26 -1.08
N VAL A 320 -0.57 5.22 -1.98
CA VAL A 320 0.42 6.18 -2.50
C VAL A 320 1.13 6.98 -1.41
N LEU A 321 0.53 7.11 -0.23
CA LEU A 321 1.16 7.72 0.94
C LEU A 321 2.31 6.87 1.52
N CYS A 322 2.43 5.62 1.09
CA CYS A 322 3.37 4.63 1.62
C CYS A 322 4.34 4.11 0.55
N PHE A 323 3.84 3.39 -0.48
CA PHE A 323 4.71 2.56 -1.33
C PHE A 323 5.86 3.32 -2.03
N PRO A 324 5.70 4.54 -2.56
CA PRO A 324 6.83 5.21 -3.21
C PRO A 324 7.96 5.45 -2.22
N TYR A 325 7.59 5.85 -1.00
CA TYR A 325 8.51 6.34 0.00
C TYR A 325 9.17 5.23 0.79
N ILE A 326 8.45 4.13 1.06
CA ILE A 326 9.04 2.95 1.71
C ILE A 326 10.10 2.31 0.82
N PHE A 327 9.86 2.22 -0.49
CA PHE A 327 10.88 1.75 -1.42
C PHE A 327 12.03 2.75 -1.55
N ARG A 328 11.78 4.06 -1.55
CA ARG A 328 12.86 5.05 -1.59
C ARG A 328 13.83 4.85 -0.43
N GLY A 329 13.29 4.76 0.79
CA GLY A 329 14.09 4.51 1.99
C GLY A 329 14.83 3.17 1.93
N ALA A 330 14.16 2.10 1.49
CA ALA A 330 14.77 0.78 1.34
C ALA A 330 15.90 0.77 0.30
N LEU A 331 15.72 1.41 -0.85
CA LEU A 331 16.70 1.45 -1.94
C LEU A 331 17.92 2.33 -1.58
N ASP A 332 17.71 3.45 -0.89
CA ASP A 332 18.80 4.37 -0.50
C ASP A 332 19.87 3.67 0.35
N VAL A 333 19.43 2.79 1.25
CA VAL A 333 20.29 1.99 2.12
C VAL A 333 20.57 0.59 1.61
N ARG A 334 20.03 0.24 0.43
CA ARG A 334 20.10 -1.12 -0.14
C ARG A 334 19.66 -2.18 0.88
N ALA A 335 18.49 -1.98 1.47
CA ALA A 335 17.91 -2.93 2.40
C ALA A 335 17.77 -4.30 1.75
N THR A 336 17.95 -5.39 2.49
CA THR A 336 17.79 -6.77 2.00
C THR A 336 16.33 -7.22 2.02
N CYS A 337 15.50 -6.59 2.85
CA CYS A 337 14.07 -6.80 2.94
C CYS A 337 13.36 -5.53 3.44
N ILE A 338 12.03 -5.49 3.36
CA ILE A 338 11.21 -4.52 4.11
C ILE A 338 10.59 -5.26 5.30
N ASN A 339 10.95 -4.86 6.52
CA ASN A 339 10.55 -5.57 7.74
C ASN A 339 9.54 -4.78 8.59
N GLN A 340 9.07 -5.38 9.69
CA GLN A 340 8.08 -4.76 10.57
C GLN A 340 8.56 -3.45 11.21
N ALA A 341 9.85 -3.31 11.54
CA ALA A 341 10.38 -2.05 12.08
C ALA A 341 10.27 -0.91 11.06
N MET A 342 10.50 -1.21 9.78
CA MET A 342 10.31 -0.25 8.69
C MET A 342 8.83 0.10 8.48
N HIS A 343 7.91 -0.85 8.62
CA HIS A 343 6.47 -0.56 8.58
C HIS A 343 6.05 0.41 9.69
N ILE A 344 6.49 0.16 10.92
CA ILE A 344 6.18 1.02 12.08
C ILE A 344 6.77 2.42 11.87
N ALA A 345 8.02 2.52 11.39
CA ALA A 345 8.64 3.81 11.10
C ALA A 345 7.89 4.59 10.01
N ALA A 346 7.37 3.92 8.98
CA ALA A 346 6.52 4.55 7.97
C ALA A 346 5.19 5.05 8.57
N VAL A 347 4.54 4.26 9.44
CA VAL A 347 3.32 4.68 10.16
C VAL A 347 3.56 5.96 10.96
N ASP A 348 4.63 5.98 11.76
CA ASP A 348 4.97 7.13 12.60
C ASP A 348 5.31 8.37 11.76
N ALA A 349 6.09 8.21 10.69
CA ALA A 349 6.44 9.32 9.81
C ALA A 349 5.22 9.93 9.11
N ILE A 350 4.28 9.10 8.61
CA ILE A 350 3.07 9.58 7.95
C ILE A 350 2.14 10.28 8.95
N ARG A 351 1.90 9.68 10.12
CA ARG A 351 0.93 10.21 11.08
C ARG A 351 1.37 11.54 11.69
N GLN A 352 2.68 11.78 11.81
CA GLN A 352 3.20 13.04 12.36
C GLN A 352 2.95 14.25 11.44
N LEU A 353 2.87 14.05 10.12
CA LEU A 353 2.75 15.18 9.17
C LEU A 353 1.49 16.03 9.33
N VAL A 354 0.40 15.48 9.89
CA VAL A 354 -0.84 16.24 10.08
C VAL A 354 -0.78 17.19 11.27
N HIS A 355 0.19 17.02 12.16
CA HIS A 355 0.44 17.90 13.30
C HIS A 355 1.28 19.13 12.93
N GLU A 356 1.77 19.17 11.69
CA GLU A 356 2.58 20.26 11.15
C GLU A 356 1.76 21.11 10.17
N PRO A 357 2.05 22.43 10.05
CA PRO A 357 1.39 23.29 9.08
C PRO A 357 1.47 22.76 7.65
N VAL A 358 0.32 22.64 7.00
CA VAL A 358 0.25 22.14 5.62
C VAL A 358 0.83 23.17 4.65
N PRO A 359 1.79 22.79 3.77
CA PRO A 359 2.38 23.69 2.79
C PRO A 359 1.33 24.30 1.85
N GLN A 360 1.53 25.56 1.45
CA GLN A 360 0.59 26.27 0.59
C GLN A 360 0.40 25.56 -0.78
N GLU A 361 1.48 25.03 -1.35
CA GLU A 361 1.41 24.29 -2.62
C GLU A 361 0.48 23.07 -2.55
N VAL A 362 0.33 22.44 -1.39
CA VAL A 362 -0.63 21.35 -1.20
C VAL A 362 -2.04 21.92 -1.24
N LYS A 363 -2.29 23.01 -0.50
CA LYS A 363 -3.61 23.64 -0.42
C LYS A 363 -4.13 24.08 -1.79
N ASP A 364 -3.24 24.64 -2.62
CA ASP A 364 -3.57 25.14 -3.95
C ASP A 364 -4.08 24.02 -4.90
N ASN A 365 -3.69 22.77 -4.66
CA ASN A 365 -4.12 21.61 -5.44
C ASN A 365 -5.41 20.94 -4.94
N TYR A 366 -5.94 21.37 -3.80
CA TYR A 366 -7.21 20.87 -3.24
C TYR A 366 -8.16 22.02 -2.90
N PRO A 367 -8.67 22.76 -3.91
CA PRO A 367 -9.51 23.94 -3.68
C PRO A 367 -10.84 23.62 -2.98
N GLY A 368 -11.26 22.35 -2.94
CA GLY A 368 -12.45 21.90 -2.21
C GLY A 368 -12.22 21.56 -0.74
N VAL A 369 -10.98 21.65 -0.24
CA VAL A 369 -10.63 21.35 1.16
C VAL A 369 -10.47 22.67 1.91
N THR A 370 -11.28 22.86 2.95
CA THR A 370 -11.31 24.07 3.78
C THR A 370 -10.62 23.88 5.13
N GLU A 371 -10.46 22.64 5.57
CA GLU A 371 -9.88 22.29 6.88
C GLU A 371 -8.50 21.65 6.67
N TRP A 372 -7.47 22.32 7.19
CA TRP A 372 -6.06 21.97 7.00
C TRP A 372 -5.31 21.79 8.31
N GLU A 373 -6.04 21.73 9.42
CA GLU A 373 -5.51 21.54 10.77
C GLU A 373 -5.90 20.16 11.26
N PHE A 374 -5.07 19.59 12.13
CA PHE A 374 -5.34 18.29 12.74
C PHE A 374 -6.73 18.25 13.38
N GLY A 375 -7.61 17.40 12.84
CA GLY A 375 -9.02 17.37 13.23
C GLY A 375 -9.81 16.29 12.50
N PRO A 376 -11.14 16.20 12.73
CA PRO A 376 -11.98 15.14 12.19
C PRO A 376 -11.94 15.00 10.65
N HIS A 377 -11.63 16.09 9.95
CA HIS A 377 -11.54 16.14 8.48
C HIS A 377 -10.11 16.11 7.93
N TYR A 378 -9.10 16.01 8.80
CA TYR A 378 -7.68 15.97 8.42
C TYR A 378 -6.86 15.10 9.40
N ILE A 379 -7.05 13.78 9.32
CA ILE A 379 -6.30 12.79 10.12
C ILE A 379 -5.12 12.16 9.37
N ILE A 380 -5.02 12.41 8.06
CA ILE A 380 -4.01 11.83 7.18
C ILE A 380 -3.56 12.87 6.13
N PRO A 381 -2.26 12.96 5.81
CA PRO A 381 -1.77 13.94 4.83
C PRO A 381 -2.27 13.62 3.42
N LYS A 382 -2.17 14.59 2.51
CA LYS A 382 -2.57 14.43 1.11
C LYS A 382 -1.45 13.77 0.28
N PRO A 383 -1.77 12.94 -0.73
CA PRO A 383 -0.80 12.25 -1.58
C PRO A 383 0.34 13.10 -2.16
N ILE A 384 0.05 14.34 -2.54
CA ILE A 384 1.01 15.24 -3.19
C ILE A 384 1.81 16.08 -2.20
N ASP A 385 1.69 15.82 -0.90
CA ASP A 385 2.42 16.55 0.12
C ASP A 385 3.93 16.30 0.00
N PRO A 386 4.75 17.33 -0.29
CA PRO A 386 6.19 17.16 -0.51
C PRO A 386 6.90 16.57 0.71
N ARG A 387 6.37 16.81 1.92
CA ARG A 387 6.96 16.36 3.19
C ARG A 387 7.00 14.84 3.28
N LEU A 388 6.11 14.13 2.59
CA LEU A 388 6.15 12.67 2.51
C LEU A 388 7.47 12.19 1.93
N ARG A 389 7.95 12.83 0.86
CA ARG A 389 9.24 12.51 0.21
C ARG A 389 10.43 12.82 1.11
N GLU A 390 10.31 13.82 1.98
CA GLU A 390 11.39 14.26 2.85
C GLU A 390 11.50 13.42 4.14
N ARG A 391 10.37 12.92 4.67
CA ARG A 391 10.32 12.30 6.00
C ARG A 391 10.23 10.79 5.97
N VAL A 392 9.34 10.24 5.15
CA VAL A 392 9.04 8.80 5.17
C VAL A 392 10.25 7.96 4.73
N PRO A 393 10.98 8.29 3.62
CA PRO A 393 12.15 7.52 3.22
C PRO A 393 13.25 7.52 4.28
N VAL A 394 13.48 8.66 4.94
CA VAL A 394 14.51 8.79 5.98
C VAL A 394 14.16 7.93 7.20
N ALA A 395 12.91 7.96 7.66
CA ALA A 395 12.46 7.13 8.77
C ALA A 395 12.61 5.63 8.45
N VAL A 396 12.22 5.23 7.24
CA VAL A 396 12.33 3.85 6.76
C VAL A 396 13.79 3.41 6.64
N ALA A 397 14.66 4.24 6.06
CA ALA A 397 16.10 3.99 5.96
C ALA A 397 16.75 3.79 7.33
N ASN A 398 16.44 4.68 8.29
CA ASN A 398 16.93 4.57 9.66
C ASN A 398 16.46 3.29 10.34
N ALA A 399 15.20 2.89 10.13
CA ALA A 399 14.69 1.62 10.66
C ALA A 399 15.35 0.39 10.02
N ALA A 400 15.65 0.44 8.72
CA ALA A 400 16.38 -0.62 8.02
C ALA A 400 17.81 -0.79 8.57
N ILE A 401 18.51 0.33 8.83
CA ILE A 401 19.84 0.33 9.46
C ILE A 401 19.75 -0.22 10.89
N ALA A 402 18.83 0.31 11.71
CA ALA A 402 18.69 -0.08 13.11
C ALA A 402 18.30 -1.56 13.29
N SER A 403 17.53 -2.11 12.35
CA SER A 403 17.15 -3.53 12.35
C SER A 403 18.16 -4.45 11.67
N GLY A 404 19.27 -3.92 11.16
CA GLY A 404 20.37 -4.70 10.60
C GLY A 404 20.11 -5.30 9.21
N VAL A 405 19.12 -4.78 8.48
CA VAL A 405 18.78 -5.25 7.12
C VAL A 405 19.39 -4.36 6.03
N SER A 406 20.13 -3.32 6.39
CA SER A 406 20.81 -2.42 5.46
C SER A 406 22.14 -3.00 4.94
N GLN A 407 22.44 -2.79 3.66
CA GLN A 407 23.76 -3.07 3.07
C GLN A 407 24.66 -1.83 2.97
N LYS A 408 24.17 -0.64 3.33
CA LYS A 408 24.94 0.60 3.42
C LYS A 408 24.90 1.18 4.86
N GLY A 409 25.92 1.96 5.21
CA GLY A 409 25.92 2.74 6.46
C GLY A 409 24.87 3.86 6.48
N ALA A 410 24.85 4.65 7.55
CA ALA A 410 23.90 5.76 7.73
C ALA A 410 23.88 6.73 6.52
N VAL A 411 22.67 7.13 6.13
CA VAL A 411 22.38 8.09 5.03
C VAL A 411 22.62 9.51 5.49
#